data_AF-A0A6P0T8D5-F1
#
_entry.id   AF-A0A6P0T8D5-F1
#
_cell.length_a   1.000
_cell.length_b   1.000
_cell.length_c   1.000
_cell.angle_alpha   90.00
_cell.angle_beta   90.00
_cell.angle_gamma   90.00
#
_symmetry.space_group_name_H-M   'P 1'
#
loop_
_entity.id
_entity.type
_entity.pdbx_description
1 polymer ?
#
loop_
_entity_poly.entity_id
_entity_poly.type
_entity_poly.pdbx_seq_one_letter_code
_entity_poly.pdbx_strand_id
1 'polypeptide(L)'
;MSALANAPFSPEEIAAEGIKPAEYEDIVQRLGRHPNKAELGMFGVMWSEHCCYKNSKPLLSQFPIEGDRILVGPGENAGVIDAGDGYRIAFKIESHNHPSAVEPF
;
A
#
# COMPACT_ATOMS: atom_id res chain seq x y z
N MET A 1 -26.06 -11.06 -5.59
CA MET A 1 -26.35 -10.59 -4.22
C MET A 1 -25.09 -9.95 -3.67
N SER A 2 -25.18 -8.78 -3.02
CA SER A 2 -24.01 -8.12 -2.43
C SER A 2 -23.40 -9.02 -1.36
N ALA A 3 -22.07 -9.14 -1.35
CA ALA A 3 -21.37 -9.91 -0.33
C ALA A 3 -21.61 -9.36 1.08
N LEU A 4 -21.87 -8.06 1.21
CA LEU A 4 -22.14 -7.41 2.50
C LEU A 4 -23.41 -7.92 3.18
N ALA A 5 -24.41 -8.38 2.42
CA ALA A 5 -25.68 -8.82 2.97
C ALA A 5 -25.56 -10.08 3.86
N ASN A 6 -24.54 -10.91 3.61
CA ASN A 6 -24.28 -12.15 4.35
C ASN A 6 -22.90 -12.12 5.03
N ALA A 7 -22.32 -10.94 5.24
CA ALA A 7 -21.02 -10.81 5.86
C ALA A 7 -21.05 -11.32 7.32
N PRO A 8 -20.01 -12.03 7.79
CA PRO A 8 -19.90 -12.46 9.18
C PRO A 8 -19.55 -11.31 10.14
N PHE A 9 -19.38 -10.08 9.63
CA PHE A 9 -19.06 -8.87 10.39
C PHE A 9 -20.10 -7.80 10.11
N SER A 10 -20.37 -6.93 11.08
CA SER A 10 -21.24 -5.77 10.88
C SER A 10 -20.58 -4.74 9.94
N PRO A 11 -21.37 -3.87 9.29
CA PRO A 11 -20.82 -2.77 8.50
C PRO A 11 -19.87 -1.87 9.31
N GLU A 12 -20.14 -1.66 10.59
CA GLU A 12 -19.29 -0.88 11.50
C GLU A 12 -17.96 -1.58 11.79
N GLU A 13 -17.96 -2.90 11.98
CA GLU A 13 -16.74 -3.68 12.17
C GLU A 13 -15.84 -3.64 10.92
N ILE A 14 -16.42 -3.74 9.73
CA ILE A 14 -15.69 -3.63 8.46
C ILE A 14 -15.11 -2.22 8.29
N ALA A 15 -15.90 -1.19 8.60
CA ALA A 15 -15.48 0.20 8.51
C ALA A 15 -14.37 0.55 9.52
N ALA A 16 -14.37 -0.07 10.71
CA ALA A 16 -13.34 0.11 11.73
C ALA A 16 -11.95 -0.35 11.26
N GLU A 17 -11.88 -1.34 10.36
CA GLU A 17 -10.63 -1.77 9.71
C GLU A 17 -10.22 -0.85 8.54
N GLY A 18 -10.94 0.24 8.29
CA GLY A 18 -10.66 1.18 7.20
C GLY A 18 -11.06 0.68 5.81
N ILE A 19 -11.90 -0.35 5.73
CA ILE A 19 -12.33 -0.99 4.48
C ILE A 19 -13.66 -0.40 4.02
N LYS A 20 -13.71 0.07 2.76
CA LYS A 20 -14.95 0.55 2.13
C LYS A 20 -15.83 -0.62 1.70
N PRO A 21 -17.17 -0.42 1.58
CA PRO A 21 -18.09 -1.46 1.08
C PRO A 21 -17.65 -2.14 -0.22
N ALA A 22 -17.21 -1.37 -1.21
CA ALA A 22 -16.72 -1.90 -2.49
C ALA A 22 -15.39 -2.66 -2.37
N GLU A 23 -14.52 -2.26 -1.44
CA GLU A 23 -13.27 -2.98 -1.17
C GLU A 23 -13.57 -4.33 -0.50
N TYR A 24 -14.56 -4.39 0.40
CA TYR A 24 -15.01 -5.65 1.00
C TYR A 24 -15.58 -6.61 -0.04
N GLU A 25 -16.38 -6.11 -0.99
CA GLU A 25 -16.88 -6.93 -2.11
C GLU A 25 -15.73 -7.51 -2.96
N ASP A 26 -14.71 -6.71 -3.28
CA ASP A 26 -13.52 -7.17 -4.01
C ASP A 26 -12.71 -8.20 -3.20
N ILE A 27 -12.59 -8.01 -1.87
CA ILE A 27 -11.95 -9.00 -0.98
C ILE A 27 -12.66 -10.35 -1.07
N VAL A 28 -14.00 -10.36 -0.93
CA VAL A 28 -14.78 -11.60 -1.00
C VAL A 28 -14.66 -12.25 -2.38
N GLN A 29 -14.68 -11.45 -3.45
CA GLN A 29 -14.49 -11.92 -4.82
C GLN A 29 -13.12 -12.58 -5.01
N ARG A 30 -12.04 -11.97 -4.50
CA ARG A 30 -10.67 -12.49 -4.61
C ARG A 30 -10.44 -13.75 -3.79
N LEU A 31 -11.04 -13.84 -2.62
CA LEU A 31 -10.91 -15.01 -1.74
C LEU A 31 -11.87 -16.14 -2.11
N GLY A 32 -12.96 -15.84 -2.82
CA GLY A 32 -14.05 -16.78 -3.07
C GLY A 32 -14.87 -17.12 -1.82
N ARG A 33 -14.65 -16.40 -0.71
CA ARG A 33 -15.32 -16.56 0.59
C ARG A 33 -15.18 -15.28 1.42
N HIS A 34 -15.90 -15.20 2.53
CA HIS A 34 -15.66 -14.13 3.51
C HIS A 34 -14.28 -14.27 4.17
N PRO A 35 -13.57 -13.16 4.39
CA PRO A 35 -12.34 -13.17 5.19
C PRO A 35 -12.68 -13.55 6.63
N ASN A 36 -11.75 -14.20 7.33
CA ASN A 36 -11.80 -14.29 8.79
C ASN A 36 -11.30 -12.97 9.42
N LYS A 37 -11.35 -12.85 10.75
CA LYS A 37 -10.98 -11.61 11.45
C LYS A 37 -9.54 -11.17 11.19
N ALA A 38 -8.59 -12.11 11.17
CA ALA A 38 -7.19 -11.80 10.92
C ALA A 38 -6.96 -11.36 9.47
N GLU A 39 -7.62 -12.01 8.51
CA GLU A 39 -7.58 -11.62 7.10
C GLU A 39 -8.21 -10.24 6.88
N LEU A 40 -9.33 -9.93 7.55
CA LEU A 40 -9.98 -8.63 7.46
C LEU A 40 -9.04 -7.51 7.92
N GLY A 41 -8.41 -7.66 9.10
CA GLY A 41 -7.43 -6.68 9.58
C GLY A 41 -6.20 -6.58 8.69
N MET A 42 -5.74 -7.70 8.12
CA MET A 42 -4.64 -7.71 7.14
C MET A 42 -5.00 -6.88 5.90
N PHE A 43 -6.21 -7.04 5.35
CA PHE A 43 -6.68 -6.21 4.24
C PHE A 43 -6.77 -4.73 4.64
N GLY A 44 -7.25 -4.43 5.85
CA GLY A 44 -7.36 -3.06 6.36
C GLY A 44 -6.02 -2.31 6.33
N VAL A 45 -4.95 -2.95 6.81
CA VAL A 45 -3.60 -2.38 6.78
C VAL A 45 -3.03 -2.38 5.36
N MET A 46 -3.02 -3.54 4.70
CA MET A 46 -2.33 -3.70 3.41
C MET A 46 -2.96 -2.88 2.30
N TRP A 47 -4.28 -2.63 2.33
CA TRP A 47 -4.98 -1.79 1.35
C TRP A 47 -5.14 -0.34 1.81
N SER A 48 -4.50 0.09 2.90
CA SER A 48 -4.44 1.50 3.28
C SER A 48 -3.72 2.35 2.22
N GLU A 49 -3.95 3.67 2.20
CA GLU A 49 -3.19 4.57 1.30
C GLU A 49 -1.69 4.50 1.56
N HIS A 50 -1.30 4.34 2.83
CA HIS A 50 0.10 4.27 3.25
C HIS A 50 0.84 3.09 2.63
N CYS A 51 0.19 1.92 2.53
CA CYS A 51 0.80 0.72 1.96
C CYS A 51 0.60 0.60 0.44
N CYS A 52 -0.60 0.90 -0.06
CA CYS A 52 -0.97 0.62 -1.46
C CYS A 52 -0.80 1.80 -2.42
N TYR A 53 -0.66 3.03 -1.91
CA TYR A 53 -0.58 4.24 -2.74
C TYR A 53 -1.79 4.38 -3.68
N LYS A 54 -3.01 4.07 -3.20
CA LYS A 54 -4.22 3.91 -4.03
C LYS A 54 -4.51 5.16 -4.88
N ASN A 55 -4.30 6.33 -4.31
CA ASN A 55 -4.56 7.60 -4.99
C ASN A 55 -3.33 8.12 -5.74
N SER A 56 -2.15 7.90 -5.18
CA SER A 56 -0.89 8.50 -5.65
C SER A 56 -0.23 7.68 -6.77
N LYS A 57 -0.35 6.34 -6.78
CA LYS A 57 0.30 5.46 -7.76
C LYS A 57 0.02 5.83 -9.23
N PRO A 58 -1.22 6.13 -9.67
CA PRO A 58 -1.50 6.50 -11.07
C PRO A 58 -0.85 7.83 -11.51
N LEU A 59 -0.59 8.72 -10.56
CA LEU A 59 0.10 9.99 -10.83
C LEU A 59 1.61 9.77 -10.88
N LEU A 60 2.15 9.03 -9.90
CA LEU A 60 3.58 8.74 -9.81
C LEU A 60 4.10 7.90 -10.97
N SER A 61 3.27 7.03 -11.56
CA SER A 61 3.65 6.22 -12.72
C SER A 61 3.91 7.05 -14.00
N GLN A 62 3.63 8.35 -13.99
CA GLN A 62 3.87 9.25 -15.12
C GLN A 62 5.28 9.83 -15.12
N PHE A 63 6.05 9.66 -14.03
CA PHE A 63 7.42 10.16 -13.98
C PHE A 63 8.38 9.32 -14.82
N PRO A 64 9.43 9.93 -15.40
CA PRO A 64 10.48 9.20 -16.08
C PRO A 64 11.28 8.37 -15.06
N ILE A 65 11.44 7.08 -15.35
CA ILE A 65 12.11 6.11 -14.46
C ILE A 65 13.30 5.41 -15.13
N GLU A 66 13.60 5.76 -16.38
CA GLU A 66 14.68 5.17 -17.18
C GLU A 66 15.81 6.18 -17.39
N GLY A 67 17.04 5.68 -17.50
CA GLY A 67 18.22 6.48 -17.79
C GLY A 67 19.50 5.66 -17.66
N ASP A 68 20.55 6.05 -18.38
CA ASP A 68 21.79 5.27 -18.55
C ASP A 68 22.49 4.91 -17.22
N ARG A 69 22.29 5.71 -16.18
CA ARG A 69 22.89 5.51 -14.86
C ARG A 69 21.96 4.88 -13.84
N ILE A 70 20.70 4.59 -14.19
CA ILE A 70 19.74 3.95 -13.28
C ILE A 70 20.01 2.44 -13.31
N LEU A 71 20.44 1.90 -12.18
CA LEU A 71 20.65 0.46 -11.99
C LEU A 71 19.41 -0.22 -11.40
N VAL A 72 18.71 0.48 -10.50
CA VAL A 72 17.46 0.04 -9.87
C VAL A 72 16.51 1.24 -9.79
N GLY A 73 15.38 1.14 -10.50
CA GLY A 73 14.29 2.12 -10.47
C GLY A 73 13.25 1.85 -9.37
N PRO A 74 12.07 2.47 -9.45
CA PRO A 74 10.98 2.21 -8.50
C PRO A 74 10.53 0.75 -8.49
N GLY A 75 10.31 0.18 -7.30
CA GLY A 75 9.86 -1.20 -7.11
C GLY A 75 10.57 -1.89 -5.94
N GLU A 76 11.83 -1.53 -5.73
CA GLU A 76 12.65 -2.02 -4.62
C GLU A 76 12.64 -1.07 -3.41
N ASN A 77 13.24 -1.51 -2.30
CA ASN A 77 13.33 -0.74 -1.07
C ASN A 77 14.17 0.56 -1.18
N ALA A 78 14.97 0.73 -2.23
CA ALA A 78 15.70 1.96 -2.55
C ALA A 78 16.06 2.01 -4.04
N GLY A 79 16.21 3.23 -4.57
CA GLY A 79 16.76 3.43 -5.91
C GLY A 79 18.28 3.32 -5.90
N VAL A 80 18.87 2.85 -7.00
CA VAL A 80 20.33 2.70 -7.12
C VAL A 80 20.82 3.30 -8.44
N ILE A 81 21.88 4.10 -8.37
CA ILE A 81 22.53 4.69 -9.54
C ILE A 81 24.01 4.29 -9.64
N ASP A 82 24.53 4.25 -10.86
CA ASP A 82 25.97 4.19 -11.16
C ASP A 82 26.60 5.58 -10.93
N ALA A 83 27.59 5.63 -10.05
CA ALA A 83 28.32 6.85 -9.71
C ALA A 83 29.66 6.98 -10.46
N GLY A 84 30.03 5.99 -11.29
CA GLY A 84 31.32 5.92 -11.97
C GLY A 84 32.38 5.19 -11.15
N ASP A 85 33.52 4.87 -11.79
CA ASP A 85 34.69 4.21 -11.19
C ASP A 85 34.38 2.91 -10.42
N GLY A 86 33.30 2.21 -10.81
CA GLY A 86 32.83 0.98 -10.16
C GLY A 86 31.97 1.20 -8.91
N TYR A 87 31.70 2.45 -8.52
CA TYR A 87 30.86 2.80 -7.37
C TYR A 87 29.38 2.88 -7.71
N ARG A 88 28.54 2.59 -6.71
CA ARG A 88 27.07 2.64 -6.81
C ARG A 88 26.52 3.35 -5.58
N ILE A 89 25.47 4.15 -5.76
CA ILE A 89 24.81 4.87 -4.65
C ILE A 89 23.38 4.34 -4.53
N ALA A 90 23.03 3.84 -3.34
CA ALA A 90 21.67 3.52 -2.96
C ALA A 90 21.09 4.62 -2.08
N PHE A 91 19.90 5.13 -2.41
CA PHE A 91 19.26 6.21 -1.66
C PHE A 91 17.73 6.10 -1.69
N LYS A 92 17.10 6.51 -0.59
CA LYS A 92 15.65 6.66 -0.44
C LYS A 92 15.35 7.74 0.59
N ILE A 93 14.18 8.36 0.44
CA ILE A 93 13.58 9.24 1.43
C ILE A 93 12.26 8.64 1.91
N GLU A 94 12.02 8.71 3.21
CA GLU A 94 10.78 8.30 3.87
C GLU A 94 10.31 9.41 4.83
N SER A 95 9.08 9.29 5.32
CA SER A 95 8.49 10.25 6.26
C SER A 95 7.84 9.51 7.44
N HIS A 96 7.89 10.11 8.62
CA HIS A 96 7.22 9.59 9.83
C HIS A 96 6.27 10.63 10.45
N ASN A 97 5.53 11.34 9.60
CA ASN A 97 4.84 12.58 9.96
C ASN A 97 3.81 12.42 11.10
N HIS A 98 2.87 11.48 10.95
CA HIS A 98 1.79 11.27 11.94
C HIS A 98 2.31 10.85 13.32
N PRO A 99 3.14 9.80 13.45
CA PRO A 99 3.71 9.43 14.76
C PRO A 99 4.55 10.56 15.35
N SER A 100 5.41 11.23 14.57
CA SER A 100 6.20 12.37 15.07
C SER A 100 5.36 13.55 15.56
N ALA A 101 4.11 13.70 15.08
CA ALA A 101 3.19 14.73 15.56
C ALA A 101 2.56 14.36 16.92
N VAL A 102 2.42 13.07 17.23
CA VAL A 102 1.91 12.57 18.50
C VAL A 102 3.02 12.55 19.55
N GLU A 103 4.18 12.02 19.16
CA GLU A 103 5.33 11.82 20.02
C GLU A 103 6.60 11.89 19.15
N PRO A 104 7.43 12.93 19.28
CA PRO A 104 8.57 13.17 18.40
C PRO A 104 9.85 12.37 18.71
N PHE A 105 9.98 11.72 19.88
CA PHE A 105 11.19 11.02 20.32
C PHE A 105 10.93 9.68 21.04
#